data_AF-A0A5M3VNL1-F1
#
_entry.id   AF-A0A5M3VNL1-F1
#
_cell.length_a   1.000
_cell.length_b   1.000
_cell.length_c   1.000
_cell.angle_alpha   90.00
_cell.angle_beta   90.00
_cell.angle_gamma   90.00
#
_symmetry.space_group_name_H-M   'P 1'
#
loop_
_entity.id
_entity.type
_entity.pdbx_description
1 polymer ?
#
loop_
_entity_poly.entity_id
_entity_poly.type
_entity_poly.pdbx_seq_one_letter_code
_entity_poly.pdbx_strand_id
1 'polypeptide(L)'
;MTDEKGETMFEVAMRAMADGSLDDVPDDRPYVRGVIVRWLPEFDLVLRRIEAAASAEGPGTFVSLASYIRVVAEDLFQAIEDDDIRRIEIISSLLLELLSSSISFVTEVVEEGVLEGLAHYYSDISDMLPLGLRREVESRLVRFGGPEPRVS
;
A
#
# COMPACT_ATOMS: atom_id res chain seq x y z
N MET A 1 4.99 5.73 -14.92
CA MET A 1 3.78 6.11 -15.72
C MET A 1 3.03 7.23 -14.98
N THR A 2 2.41 8.20 -15.66
CA THR A 2 1.75 9.37 -15.03
C THR A 2 0.33 9.58 -15.56
N ASP A 3 -0.57 10.10 -14.73
CA ASP A 3 -1.97 10.38 -15.10
C ASP A 3 -2.13 11.62 -16.01
N GLU A 4 -3.37 11.98 -16.36
CA GLU A 4 -3.71 13.16 -17.18
C GLU A 4 -3.30 14.50 -16.55
N LYS A 5 -2.98 14.52 -15.25
CA LYS A 5 -2.48 15.67 -14.49
C LYS A 5 -0.96 15.62 -14.29
N GLY A 6 -0.28 14.58 -14.78
CA GLY A 6 1.15 14.37 -14.61
C GLY A 6 1.54 13.83 -13.24
N GLU A 7 0.59 13.40 -12.40
CA GLU A 7 0.84 12.75 -11.12
C GLU A 7 1.30 11.31 -11.36
N THR A 8 2.35 10.90 -10.66
CA THR A 8 2.80 9.50 -10.62
C THR A 8 1.81 8.62 -9.87
N MET A 9 1.83 7.32 -10.11
CA MET A 9 0.99 6.33 -9.40
C MET A 9 1.09 6.48 -7.87
N PHE A 10 2.29 6.76 -7.41
CA PHE A 10 2.62 6.99 -6.02
C PHE A 10 2.00 8.27 -5.45
N GLU A 11 2.02 9.38 -6.18
CA GLU A 11 1.48 10.66 -5.73
C GLU A 11 -0.04 10.60 -5.54
N VAL A 12 -0.74 9.83 -6.37
CA VAL A 12 -2.19 9.61 -6.25
C VAL A 12 -2.51 8.81 -4.97
N ALA A 13 -1.83 7.68 -4.75
CA ALA A 13 -1.97 6.87 -3.53
C ALA A 13 -1.67 7.66 -2.25
N MET A 14 -0.75 8.61 -2.37
CA MET A 14 -0.34 9.48 -1.28
C MET A 14 -1.37 10.53 -0.87
N ARG A 15 -2.10 11.06 -1.84
CA ARG A 15 -3.18 12.02 -1.58
C ARG A 15 -4.34 11.38 -0.81
N ALA A 16 -4.67 10.12 -1.10
CA ALA A 16 -5.72 9.38 -0.40
C ALA A 16 -5.40 9.16 1.08
N MET A 17 -4.13 8.88 1.40
CA MET A 17 -3.68 8.63 2.78
C MET A 17 -3.54 9.89 3.66
N ALA A 18 -3.65 11.11 3.10
CA ALA A 18 -3.32 12.35 3.79
C ALA A 18 -4.45 12.92 4.67
N ASP A 19 -5.67 12.41 4.61
CA ASP A 19 -6.81 12.84 5.45
C ASP A 19 -6.73 12.17 6.84
N GLY A 20 -5.73 12.58 7.62
CA GLY A 20 -5.47 12.08 8.97
C GLY A 20 -6.50 12.55 9.99
N SER A 21 -7.27 11.62 10.57
CA SER A 21 -8.08 11.90 11.76
C SER A 21 -8.32 10.69 12.67
N LEU A 22 -7.30 9.96 13.15
CA LEU A 22 -7.53 8.79 14.01
C LEU A 22 -6.47 8.64 15.12
N ASP A 23 -6.68 9.34 16.24
CA ASP A 23 -5.80 9.40 17.41
C ASP A 23 -6.18 8.42 18.56
N ASP A 24 -7.16 7.52 18.38
CA ASP A 24 -7.67 6.61 19.44
C ASP A 24 -7.81 5.14 19.00
N VAL A 25 -6.87 4.62 18.21
CA VAL A 25 -6.84 3.21 17.73
C VAL A 25 -5.77 2.42 18.52
N PRO A 26 -6.00 1.13 18.85
CA PRO A 26 -4.94 0.25 19.34
C PRO A 26 -3.66 0.41 18.53
N ASP A 27 -2.51 0.41 19.21
CA ASP A 27 -1.22 0.57 18.53
C ASP A 27 -0.87 -0.69 17.73
N ASP A 28 -1.43 -0.81 16.53
CA ASP A 28 -1.21 -1.92 15.60
C ASP A 28 0.11 -1.77 14.80
N ARG A 29 0.88 -0.70 15.06
CA ARG A 29 2.16 -0.43 14.39
C ARG A 29 3.17 -1.55 14.57
N PRO A 30 3.37 -2.15 15.77
CA PRO A 30 4.31 -3.26 15.93
C PRO A 30 3.91 -4.49 15.11
N TYR A 31 2.61 -4.75 14.98
CA TYR A 31 2.11 -5.84 14.15
C TYR A 31 2.44 -5.61 12.67
N VAL A 32 2.03 -4.46 12.11
CA VAL A 32 2.28 -4.15 10.70
C VAL A 32 3.78 -4.11 10.40
N ARG A 33 4.57 -3.46 11.25
CA ARG A 33 6.03 -3.45 11.14
C ARG A 33 6.61 -4.87 11.12
N GLY A 34 6.11 -5.76 11.99
CA GLY A 34 6.54 -7.15 12.08
C GLY A 34 6.19 -7.96 10.84
N VAL A 35 4.99 -7.78 10.29
CA VAL A 35 4.56 -8.42 9.04
C VAL A 35 5.44 -7.97 7.87
N ILE A 36 5.67 -6.66 7.73
CA ILE A 36 6.51 -6.10 6.67
C ILE A 36 7.92 -6.68 6.75
N VAL A 37 8.58 -6.63 7.91
CA VAL A 37 9.96 -7.13 8.05
C VAL A 37 10.04 -8.66 7.85
N ARG A 38 8.98 -9.40 8.16
CA ARG A 38 8.97 -10.85 7.91
C ARG A 38 8.95 -11.18 6.42
N TRP A 39 8.19 -10.44 5.63
CA TRP A 39 8.09 -10.63 4.18
C TRP A 39 9.23 -9.94 3.40
N LEU A 40 9.69 -8.80 3.90
CA LEU A 40 10.72 -7.94 3.29
C LEU A 40 11.79 -7.59 4.34
N PRO A 41 12.71 -8.53 4.67
CA PRO A 41 13.68 -8.31 5.75
C PRO A 41 14.55 -7.06 5.58
N GLU A 42 14.88 -6.70 4.34
CA GLU A 42 15.63 -5.49 4.00
C GLU A 42 14.91 -4.19 4.38
N PHE A 43 13.58 -4.23 4.58
CA PHE A 43 12.82 -3.07 5.05
C PHE A 43 13.11 -2.75 6.51
N ASP A 44 13.69 -3.62 7.33
CA ASP A 44 13.96 -3.29 8.74
C ASP A 44 14.81 -2.01 8.88
N LEU A 45 15.78 -1.80 7.97
CA LEU A 45 16.58 -0.58 7.94
C LEU A 45 15.79 0.63 7.44
N VAL A 46 14.90 0.45 6.47
CA VAL A 46 14.03 1.52 5.95
C VAL A 46 13.06 1.98 7.04
N LEU A 47 12.40 1.04 7.72
CA LEU A 47 11.45 1.30 8.78
C LEU A 47 12.11 2.00 9.97
N ARG A 48 13.31 1.54 10.38
CA ARG A 48 14.07 2.23 11.44
C ARG A 48 14.42 3.68 11.09
N ARG A 49 14.68 3.98 9.81
CA ARG A 49 15.01 5.35 9.38
C ARG A 49 13.79 6.26 9.44
N ILE A 50 12.62 5.81 9.00
CA ILE A 50 11.40 6.61 9.10
C ILE A 50 10.96 6.75 10.57
N GLU A 51 11.13 5.72 11.39
CA GLU A 51 10.90 5.75 12.85
C GLU A 51 11.80 6.79 13.54
N ALA A 52 13.09 6.80 13.19
CA ALA A 52 14.04 7.77 13.71
C ALA A 52 13.72 9.20 13.25
N ALA A 53 13.29 9.37 11.99
CA ALA A 53 12.88 10.67 11.47
C ALA A 53 11.66 11.22 12.22
N ALA A 54 10.61 10.43 12.41
CA ALA A 54 9.44 10.83 13.17
C ALA A 54 9.80 11.17 14.63
N SER A 55 10.66 10.36 15.26
CA SER A 55 11.12 10.62 16.64
C SER A 55 11.93 11.92 16.78
N ALA A 56 12.56 12.39 15.70
CA ALA A 56 13.33 13.63 15.69
C ALA A 56 12.43 14.89 15.63
N GLU A 57 11.15 14.76 15.26
CA GLU A 57 10.20 15.88 15.20
C GLU A 57 9.73 16.32 16.59
N GLY A 58 9.79 15.43 17.58
CA GLY A 58 9.50 15.76 18.97
C GLY A 58 9.13 14.57 19.84
N PRO A 59 9.12 14.75 21.18
CA PRO A 59 8.65 13.73 22.09
C PRO A 59 7.19 13.35 21.80
N GLY A 60 6.93 12.05 21.66
CA GLY A 60 5.58 11.53 21.39
C GLY A 60 5.16 11.54 19.92
N THR A 61 6.01 11.98 19.00
CA THR A 61 5.77 11.82 17.57
C THR A 61 6.14 10.40 17.13
N PHE A 62 5.25 9.77 16.36
CA PHE A 62 5.42 8.40 15.88
C PHE A 62 5.09 8.30 14.40
N VAL A 63 5.67 7.29 13.75
CA VAL A 63 5.32 6.93 12.38
C VAL A 63 3.87 6.45 12.33
N SER A 64 3.08 6.99 11.41
CA SER A 64 1.71 6.55 11.17
C SER A 64 1.69 5.17 10.50
N LEU A 65 0.62 4.41 10.67
CA LEU A 65 0.43 3.14 9.94
C LEU A 65 0.47 3.34 8.43
N ALA A 66 -0.16 4.42 7.94
CA ALA A 66 -0.10 4.83 6.55
C ALA A 66 1.34 5.02 6.04
N SER A 67 2.26 5.52 6.87
CA SER A 67 3.66 5.66 6.47
C SER A 67 4.38 4.32 6.28
N TYR A 68 4.02 3.27 7.03
CA TYR A 68 4.53 1.92 6.79
C TYR A 68 3.97 1.32 5.50
N ILE A 69 2.68 1.50 5.24
CA ILE A 69 2.05 0.98 4.02
C ILE A 69 2.55 1.74 2.79
N ARG A 70 2.79 3.05 2.93
CA ARG A 70 3.37 3.90 1.87
C ARG A 70 4.68 3.33 1.33
N VAL A 71 5.64 2.98 2.19
CA VAL A 71 6.94 2.47 1.71
C VAL A 71 6.80 1.11 1.01
N VAL A 72 5.81 0.29 1.41
CA VAL A 72 5.50 -0.97 0.72
C VAL A 72 4.83 -0.70 -0.63
N ALA A 73 3.93 0.29 -0.69
CA ALA A 73 3.27 0.71 -1.91
C ALA A 73 4.27 1.26 -2.93
N GLU A 74 5.20 2.13 -2.49
CA GLU A 74 6.31 2.65 -3.31
C GLU A 74 7.09 1.52 -3.98
N ASP A 75 7.47 0.50 -3.21
CA ASP A 75 8.22 -0.65 -3.69
C ASP A 75 7.40 -1.54 -4.64
N LEU A 76 6.09 -1.67 -4.42
CA LEU A 76 5.20 -2.36 -5.35
C LEU A 76 5.12 -1.64 -6.70
N PHE A 77 4.88 -0.33 -6.67
CA PHE A 77 4.77 0.46 -7.89
C PHE A 77 6.09 0.47 -8.66
N GLN A 78 7.22 0.60 -7.97
CA GLN A 78 8.54 0.49 -8.59
C GLN A 78 8.76 -0.91 -9.20
N ALA A 79 8.41 -1.98 -8.49
CA ALA A 79 8.52 -3.34 -9.01
C ALA A 79 7.66 -3.59 -10.26
N ILE A 80 6.50 -2.95 -10.34
CA ILE A 80 5.66 -2.94 -11.54
C ILE A 80 6.36 -2.18 -12.67
N GLU A 81 6.92 -1.00 -12.42
CA GLU A 81 7.64 -0.26 -13.46
C GLU A 81 8.88 -1.00 -13.99
N ASP A 82 9.54 -1.79 -13.13
CA ASP A 82 10.73 -2.57 -13.46
C ASP A 82 10.45 -3.98 -14.01
N ASP A 83 9.17 -4.37 -14.19
CA ASP A 83 8.76 -5.74 -14.56
C ASP A 83 9.32 -6.83 -13.61
N ASP A 84 9.55 -6.51 -12.33
CA ASP A 84 10.06 -7.47 -11.34
C ASP A 84 8.93 -8.33 -10.75
N ILE A 85 8.53 -9.34 -11.53
CA ILE A 85 7.45 -10.27 -11.18
C ILE A 85 7.66 -10.92 -9.80
N ARG A 86 8.90 -11.27 -9.43
CA ARG A 86 9.17 -11.89 -8.13
C ARG A 86 8.90 -10.92 -7.00
N ARG A 87 9.30 -9.66 -7.17
CA ARG A 87 9.07 -8.62 -6.18
C ARG A 87 7.58 -8.31 -6.04
N ILE A 88 6.86 -8.22 -7.16
CA ILE A 88 5.40 -8.06 -7.17
C ILE A 88 4.71 -9.21 -6.42
N GLU A 89 5.13 -10.46 -6.63
CA GLU A 89 4.56 -11.63 -5.93
C GLU A 89 4.76 -11.58 -4.40
N ILE A 90 5.95 -11.20 -3.95
CA ILE A 90 6.28 -11.08 -2.53
C ILE A 90 5.43 -9.98 -1.88
N ILE A 91 5.41 -8.79 -2.49
CA ILE A 91 4.68 -7.64 -1.94
C ILE A 91 3.17 -7.90 -1.98
N SER A 92 2.66 -8.54 -3.04
CA SER A 92 1.26 -8.94 -3.12
C SER A 92 0.86 -9.90 -2.00
N SER A 93 1.74 -10.85 -1.65
CA SER A 93 1.48 -11.79 -0.56
C SER A 93 1.43 -11.10 0.80
N LEU A 94 2.34 -10.15 1.03
CA LEU A 94 2.32 -9.27 2.20
C LEU A 94 1.00 -8.50 2.28
N LEU A 95 0.58 -7.84 1.19
CA LEU A 95 -0.64 -7.02 1.17
C LEU A 95 -1.90 -7.86 1.40
N LEU A 96 -1.98 -9.06 0.81
CA LEU A 96 -3.08 -9.99 1.05
C LEU A 96 -3.14 -10.45 2.50
N GLU A 97 -1.98 -10.67 3.15
CA GLU A 97 -1.97 -10.98 4.58
C GLU A 97 -2.53 -9.80 5.40
N LEU A 98 -2.09 -8.57 5.11
CA LEU A 98 -2.59 -7.37 5.81
C LEU A 98 -4.08 -7.14 5.57
N LEU A 99 -4.59 -7.38 4.36
CA LEU A 99 -6.02 -7.31 4.03
C LEU A 99 -6.83 -8.38 4.78
N SER A 100 -6.25 -9.56 5.03
CA SER A 100 -6.86 -10.64 5.79
C SER A 100 -6.83 -10.44 7.31
N SER A 101 -6.18 -9.37 7.79
CA SER A 101 -6.12 -9.02 9.20
C SER A 101 -7.52 -8.78 9.78
N SER A 102 -7.75 -9.15 11.03
CA SER A 102 -8.97 -8.77 11.76
C SER A 102 -8.96 -7.31 12.22
N ILE A 103 -7.89 -6.56 11.94
CA ILE A 103 -7.70 -5.17 12.33
C ILE A 103 -8.25 -4.29 11.20
N SER A 104 -9.47 -3.80 11.37
CA SER A 104 -10.19 -3.02 10.34
C SER A 104 -9.38 -1.84 9.83
N PHE A 105 -8.65 -1.16 10.72
CA PHE A 105 -7.85 0.01 10.34
C PHE A 105 -6.66 -0.36 9.44
N VAL A 106 -6.04 -1.51 9.65
CA VAL A 106 -4.96 -1.99 8.75
C VAL A 106 -5.53 -2.30 7.38
N THR A 107 -6.69 -2.96 7.32
CA THR A 107 -7.38 -3.25 6.06
C THR A 107 -7.73 -1.96 5.33
N GLU A 108 -8.31 -0.97 6.00
CA GLU A 108 -8.68 0.33 5.42
C GLU A 108 -7.48 1.07 4.82
N VAL A 109 -6.37 1.16 5.56
CA VAL A 109 -5.15 1.81 5.06
C VAL A 109 -4.57 1.11 3.83
N VAL A 110 -4.65 -0.22 3.75
CA VAL A 110 -4.21 -0.96 2.56
C VAL A 110 -5.18 -0.78 1.38
N GLU A 111 -6.49 -0.75 1.65
CA GLU A 111 -7.51 -0.50 0.63
C GLU A 111 -7.32 0.88 -0.02
N GLU A 112 -7.24 1.94 0.79
CA GLU A 112 -7.14 3.32 0.32
C GLU A 112 -5.73 3.66 -0.15
N GLY A 113 -4.71 3.19 0.56
CA GLY A 113 -3.32 3.52 0.25
C GLY A 113 -2.71 2.71 -0.89
N VAL A 114 -3.26 1.55 -1.23
CA VAL A 114 -2.66 0.64 -2.23
C VAL A 114 -3.67 0.19 -3.28
N LEU A 115 -4.82 -0.37 -2.88
CA LEU A 115 -5.76 -0.92 -3.85
C LEU A 115 -6.39 0.16 -4.73
N GLU A 116 -6.68 1.35 -4.19
CA GLU A 116 -7.17 2.49 -4.97
C GLU A 116 -6.15 2.91 -6.05
N GLY A 117 -4.87 2.99 -5.70
CA GLY A 117 -3.80 3.27 -6.66
C GLY A 117 -3.69 2.20 -7.74
N LEU A 118 -3.77 0.92 -7.38
CA LEU A 118 -3.77 -0.19 -8.35
C LEU A 118 -5.01 -0.19 -9.25
N ALA A 119 -6.18 0.16 -8.70
CA ALA A 119 -7.44 0.24 -9.42
C ALA A 119 -7.40 1.31 -10.53
N HIS A 120 -6.75 2.45 -10.27
CA HIS A 120 -6.60 3.53 -11.24
C HIS A 120 -5.85 3.08 -12.51
N TYR A 121 -4.80 2.26 -12.35
CA TYR A 121 -3.95 1.78 -13.44
C TYR A 121 -4.27 0.34 -13.87
N TYR A 122 -5.43 -0.19 -13.43
CA TYR A 122 -5.71 -1.62 -13.53
C TYR A 122 -5.64 -2.15 -14.97
N SER A 123 -6.09 -1.39 -15.95
CA SER A 123 -6.03 -1.79 -17.37
C SER A 123 -4.62 -2.11 -17.85
N ASP A 124 -3.63 -1.44 -17.28
CA ASP A 124 -2.25 -1.46 -17.75
C ASP A 124 -1.42 -2.51 -17.01
N ILE A 125 -1.76 -2.78 -15.75
CA ILE A 125 -0.99 -3.64 -14.85
C ILE A 125 -1.65 -4.97 -14.54
N SER A 126 -2.92 -5.18 -14.94
CA SER A 126 -3.72 -6.34 -14.52
C SER A 126 -3.01 -7.67 -14.75
N ASP A 127 -2.32 -7.84 -15.89
CA ASP A 127 -1.61 -9.08 -16.22
C ASP A 127 -0.37 -9.35 -15.35
N MET A 128 0.21 -8.30 -14.76
CA MET A 128 1.36 -8.38 -13.86
C MET A 128 0.96 -8.74 -12.43
N LEU A 129 -0.28 -8.46 -12.04
CA LEU A 129 -0.75 -8.69 -10.68
C LEU A 129 -1.05 -10.18 -10.44
N PRO A 130 -0.54 -10.77 -9.33
CA PRO A 130 -0.92 -12.09 -8.88
C PRO A 130 -2.43 -12.19 -8.65
N LEU A 131 -3.01 -13.35 -8.93
CA LEU A 131 -4.47 -13.57 -8.94
C LEU A 131 -5.18 -13.11 -7.67
N GLY A 132 -4.57 -13.31 -6.49
CA GLY A 132 -5.16 -12.89 -5.22
C GLY A 132 -5.33 -11.37 -5.15
N LEU A 133 -4.25 -10.61 -5.38
CA LEU A 133 -4.28 -9.14 -5.34
C LEU A 133 -5.14 -8.58 -6.47
N ARG A 134 -5.08 -9.18 -7.66
CA ARG A 134 -5.94 -8.85 -8.79
C ARG A 134 -7.43 -8.87 -8.41
N ARG A 135 -7.89 -9.94 -7.76
CA ARG A 135 -9.28 -10.07 -7.29
C ARG A 135 -9.67 -9.02 -6.26
N GLU A 136 -8.76 -8.66 -5.35
CA GLU A 136 -9.01 -7.61 -4.36
C GLU A 136 -9.16 -6.23 -5.01
N VAL A 137 -8.40 -5.95 -6.07
CA VAL A 137 -8.54 -4.73 -6.87
C VAL A 137 -9.85 -4.75 -7.67
N GLU A 138 -10.12 -5.84 -8.39
CA GLU A 138 -11.34 -6.00 -9.20
C GLU A 138 -12.63 -5.83 -8.40
N SER A 139 -12.70 -6.40 -7.20
CA SER A 139 -13.89 -6.32 -6.34
C SER A 139 -14.20 -4.89 -5.87
N ARG A 140 -13.25 -3.96 -6.03
CA ARG A 140 -13.35 -2.58 -5.58
C ARG A 140 -13.23 -1.54 -6.70
N LEU A 141 -13.05 -1.95 -7.96
CA LEU A 141 -12.98 -1.02 -9.12
C LEU A 141 -14.14 -0.02 -9.16
N VAL A 142 -15.37 -0.50 -8.92
CA VAL A 142 -16.58 0.34 -8.91
C VAL A 142 -16.54 1.37 -7.77
N ARG A 143 -15.99 1.00 -6.61
CA ARG A 143 -15.84 1.90 -5.45
C ARG A 143 -14.80 2.99 -5.72
N PHE A 144 -13.71 2.64 -6.42
CA PHE A 144 -12.58 3.54 -6.67
C PHE A 144 -12.70 4.36 -7.96
N GLY A 145 -13.80 4.24 -8.70
CA GLY A 145 -13.96 4.93 -9.99
C GLY A 145 -13.00 4.41 -11.07
N GLY A 146 -12.51 3.19 -10.93
CA GLY A 146 -11.70 2.51 -11.95
C GLY A 146 -12.52 2.13 -13.19
N PRO A 147 -11.88 1.78 -14.31
CA PRO A 147 -12.58 1.36 -15.52
C PRO A 147 -13.48 0.15 -15.24
N GLU A 148 -14.70 0.15 -15.78
CA GLU A 148 -15.64 -0.97 -15.58
C GLU A 148 -15.00 -2.29 -16.04
N PRO A 149 -15.08 -3.37 -15.21
CA PRO A 149 -14.50 -4.66 -15.58
C PRO A 149 -15.16 -5.16 -16.86
N ARG A 150 -14.33 -5.48 -17.87
CA ARG A 150 -14.82 -6.05 -19.14
C ARG A 150 -15.31 -7.48 -18.87
N VAL A 151 -16.63 -7.64 -18.82
CA VAL A 151 -17.28 -8.96 -18.81
C VAL A 151 -16.88 -9.70 -20.09
N SER A 152 -16.15 -10.81 -19.94
CA SER A 152 -15.90 -11.78 -21.03
C SER A 152 -16.76 -13.00 -20.82
#